data_AF-A0A0D3I3S1-F1
#
_entry.id   AF-A0A0D3I3S1-F1
#
_cell.length_a   1.000
_cell.length_b   1.000
_cell.length_c   1.000
_cell.angle_alpha   90.00
_cell.angle_beta   90.00
_cell.angle_gamma   90.00
#
_symmetry.space_group_name_H-M   'P 1'
#
loop_
_entity.id
_entity.type
_entity.pdbx_description
1 polymer ?
#
loop_
_entity_poly.entity_id
_entity_poly.type
_entity_poly.pdbx_seq_one_letter_code
_entity_poly.pdbx_strand_id
1 'polypeptide(L)'
;MTALDRALFSISLQLIALRIPARKCNAFMQALQGHAPCTTRLLLLDEGIDDLQLTKLPDELRDYVAAEGGEPVRHSVTIGYDKFSAEQVLRRLLPEGMEVPSAFEQVGHVAHMNLREEHLPYKALIGEVIAGDEDLETTVREAGRLWLGLLGPFPHHRGGCIGEVRENGATFALDYREDLNPQSAKWLRTNVLRNKAAGGAEAATSAAEGAGEAPTLAFGPFSHILMNLPASALEFLDALVGAFDAETWHAPLPRVHCYCFSKVAL
;
A
#
# COMPACT_ATOMS: atom_id res chain seq x y z
N MET A 1 1.07 8.10 -23.52
CA MET A 1 2.51 7.75 -23.44
C MET A 1 2.59 6.32 -22.93
N THR A 2 3.29 5.42 -23.64
CA THR A 2 2.82 4.04 -23.81
C THR A 2 3.69 2.91 -23.22
N ALA A 3 4.80 3.20 -22.54
CA ALA A 3 5.55 2.18 -21.79
C ALA A 3 6.53 2.83 -20.80
N LEU A 4 6.74 2.21 -19.64
CA LEU A 4 7.78 2.60 -18.70
C LEU A 4 9.17 2.33 -19.29
N ASP A 5 9.92 3.39 -19.59
CA ASP A 5 11.33 3.27 -19.94
C ASP A 5 12.19 3.25 -18.67
N ARG A 6 12.51 2.04 -18.20
CA ARG A 6 13.36 1.83 -17.01
C ARG A 6 14.78 2.37 -17.20
N ALA A 7 15.25 2.58 -18.44
CA ALA A 7 16.59 3.12 -18.69
C ALA A 7 16.75 4.58 -18.25
N LEU A 8 15.63 5.32 -18.10
CA LEU A 8 15.62 6.68 -17.55
C LEU A 8 15.96 6.73 -16.05
N PHE A 9 16.00 5.59 -15.37
CA PHE A 9 16.21 5.47 -13.92
C PHE A 9 17.57 4.82 -13.62
N SER A 10 18.63 5.48 -14.07
CA SER A 10 20.00 5.11 -13.77
C SER A 10 20.75 6.32 -13.25
N ILE A 11 21.32 6.21 -12.05
CA ILE A 11 22.20 7.23 -11.47
C ILE A 11 23.57 6.59 -11.28
N SER A 12 24.59 7.19 -11.88
CA SER A 12 25.98 6.81 -11.66
C SER A 12 26.63 7.78 -10.69
N LEU A 13 27.00 7.28 -9.51
CA LEU A 13 27.73 8.02 -8.50
C LEU A 13 29.22 7.71 -8.62
N GLN A 14 30.04 8.76 -8.64
CA GLN A 14 31.49 8.64 -8.52
C GLN A 14 31.85 8.80 -7.05
N LEU A 15 32.17 7.69 -6.39
CA LEU A 15 32.46 7.64 -4.98
C LEU A 15 33.93 7.28 -4.75
N ILE A 16 34.44 7.59 -3.57
CA ILE A 16 35.71 7.04 -3.10
C ILE A 16 35.44 5.70 -2.43
N ALA A 17 36.28 4.71 -2.73
CA ALA A 17 36.27 3.43 -2.06
C ALA A 17 37.69 3.10 -1.58
N LEU A 18 37.80 2.28 -0.54
CA LEU A 18 39.07 1.73 -0.08
C LEU A 18 39.24 0.32 -0.61
N ARG A 19 40.30 0.09 -1.36
CA ARG A 19 40.79 -1.25 -1.68
C ARG A 19 41.58 -1.75 -0.49
N ILE A 20 41.09 -2.82 0.13
CA ILE A 20 41.64 -3.35 1.38
C ILE A 20 42.02 -4.83 1.26
N PRO A 21 43.06 -5.29 1.97
CA PRO A 21 43.39 -6.71 2.04
C PRO A 21 42.22 -7.52 2.60
N ALA A 22 41.84 -8.62 1.93
CA ALA A 22 40.65 -9.41 2.27
C ALA A 22 40.60 -9.87 3.75
N ARG A 23 41.76 -10.16 4.35
CA ARG A 23 41.86 -10.58 5.77
C ARG A 23 41.56 -9.46 6.78
N LYS A 24 41.59 -8.20 6.35
CA LYS A 24 41.39 -7.01 7.20
C LYS A 24 40.03 -6.34 6.98
N CYS A 25 39.16 -6.90 6.14
CA CYS A 25 37.87 -6.30 5.78
C CYS A 25 37.00 -5.98 7.01
N ASN A 26 36.88 -6.93 7.95
CA ASN A 26 36.11 -6.71 9.18
C ASN A 26 36.73 -5.66 10.11
N ALA A 27 38.06 -5.56 10.16
CA ALA A 27 38.75 -4.55 10.97
C ALA A 27 38.53 -3.14 10.41
N PHE A 28 38.61 -2.99 9.08
CA PHE A 28 38.27 -1.73 8.40
C PHE A 28 36.79 -1.37 8.56
N MET A 29 35.87 -2.34 8.44
CA MET A 29 34.44 -2.13 8.69
C MET A 29 34.16 -1.62 10.11
N GLN A 30 34.86 -2.14 11.12
CA GLN A 30 34.75 -1.67 12.51
C GLN A 30 35.35 -0.28 12.70
N ALA A 31 36.54 -0.03 12.15
CA ALA A 31 37.22 1.27 12.29
C ALA A 31 36.47 2.40 11.57
N LEU A 32 35.83 2.10 10.44
CA LEU A 32 35.10 3.06 9.60
C LEU A 32 33.57 2.94 9.76
N GLN A 33 33.11 2.49 10.93
CA GLN A 33 31.68 2.45 11.23
C GLN A 33 31.05 3.84 11.04
N GLY A 34 29.95 3.89 10.29
CA GLY A 34 29.27 5.14 9.95
C GLY A 34 29.80 5.83 8.70
N HIS A 35 30.92 5.37 8.12
CA HIS A 35 31.49 5.90 6.88
C HIS A 35 31.61 4.88 5.75
N ALA A 36 31.15 3.65 5.97
CA ALA A 36 31.29 2.56 5.02
C ALA A 36 30.09 1.60 5.01
N PRO A 37 29.23 1.62 3.97
CA PRO A 37 27.97 0.87 3.99
C PRO A 37 28.03 -0.59 3.51
N CYS A 38 29.12 -1.08 2.88
CA CYS A 38 29.12 -2.41 2.19
C CYS A 38 30.44 -3.23 2.27
N THR A 39 30.33 -4.56 2.23
CA THR A 39 31.39 -5.56 2.55
C THR A 39 32.10 -6.23 1.35
N THR A 40 32.32 -5.55 0.22
CA THR A 40 33.08 -6.17 -0.89
C THR A 40 34.59 -6.00 -0.70
N ARG A 41 35.42 -6.52 -1.63
CA ARG A 41 36.87 -6.22 -1.68
C ARG A 41 37.19 -4.72 -1.77
N LEU A 42 36.17 -3.91 -2.06
CA LEU A 42 36.16 -2.46 -2.00
C LEU A 42 35.15 -2.02 -0.92
N LEU A 43 35.62 -1.20 0.00
CA LEU A 43 34.82 -0.56 1.03
C LEU A 43 34.42 0.83 0.51
N LEU A 44 33.18 1.00 0.07
CA LEU A 44 32.66 2.30 -0.36
C LEU A 44 32.67 3.27 0.83
N LEU A 45 33.09 4.51 0.59
CA LEU A 45 33.02 5.58 1.58
C LEU A 45 31.75 6.42 1.36
N ASP A 46 31.33 7.14 2.40
CA ASP A 46 30.22 8.10 2.31
C ASP A 46 30.44 9.10 1.16
N GLU A 47 29.35 9.51 0.51
CA GLU A 47 29.37 10.49 -0.59
C GLU A 47 30.04 11.83 -0.21
N GLY A 48 30.03 12.17 1.08
CA GLY A 48 30.74 13.33 1.60
C GLY A 48 32.26 13.29 1.36
N ILE A 49 32.86 12.09 1.27
CA ILE A 49 34.30 11.89 1.05
C ILE A 49 34.55 11.76 -0.46
N ASP A 50 34.99 12.86 -1.08
CA ASP A 50 35.07 13.04 -2.54
C ASP A 50 36.51 13.11 -3.08
N ASP A 51 37.51 12.99 -2.21
CA ASP A 51 38.92 13.15 -2.54
C ASP A 51 39.76 11.93 -2.15
N LEU A 52 40.77 11.61 -2.97
CA LEU A 52 41.66 10.46 -2.75
C LEU A 52 42.67 10.68 -1.62
N GLN A 53 42.84 11.91 -1.14
CA GLN A 53 43.67 12.22 0.03
C GLN A 53 42.89 12.04 1.34
N LEU A 54 41.61 11.69 1.23
CA LEU A 54 40.69 11.45 2.33
C LEU A 54 40.58 12.65 3.29
N THR A 55 40.76 13.88 2.81
CA THR A 55 40.92 15.08 3.67
C THR A 55 39.78 15.30 4.66
N LYS A 56 38.58 14.79 4.34
CA LYS A 56 37.38 14.89 5.16
C LYS A 56 37.25 13.81 6.23
N LEU A 57 38.13 12.79 6.22
CA LEU A 57 38.23 11.83 7.31
C LEU A 57 39.12 12.39 8.44
N PRO A 58 38.78 12.09 9.71
CA PRO A 58 39.65 12.35 10.85
C PRO A 58 41.08 11.83 10.64
N ASP A 59 42.07 12.57 11.13
CA ASP A 59 43.50 12.26 10.99
C ASP A 59 43.82 10.84 11.46
N GLU A 60 43.26 10.43 12.60
CA GLU A 60 43.41 9.08 13.16
C GLU A 60 42.98 7.98 12.18
N LEU A 61 41.89 8.21 11.44
CA LEU A 61 41.38 7.26 10.45
C LEU A 61 42.19 7.27 9.17
N ARG A 62 42.69 8.43 8.73
CA ARG A 62 43.60 8.53 7.58
C ARG A 62 44.90 7.78 7.83
N ASP A 63 45.48 7.97 9.01
CA ASP A 63 46.71 7.29 9.43
C ASP A 63 46.50 5.78 9.52
N TYR A 64 45.36 5.35 10.08
CA TYR A 64 44.98 3.94 10.12
C TYR A 64 44.85 3.33 8.71
N VAL A 65 44.17 4.01 7.79
CA VAL A 65 44.01 3.54 6.40
C VAL A 65 45.38 3.35 5.74
N ALA A 66 46.29 4.31 5.88
CA ALA A 66 47.64 4.22 5.33
C ALA A 66 48.47 3.09 5.97
N ALA A 67 48.43 2.97 7.30
CA ALA A 67 49.20 1.96 8.03
C ALA A 67 48.74 0.53 7.73
N GLU A 68 47.43 0.32 7.59
CA GLU A 68 46.85 -1.00 7.40
C GLU A 68 46.81 -1.46 5.93
N GLY A 69 47.24 -0.60 5.01
CA GLY A 69 47.35 -0.86 3.57
C GLY A 69 46.04 -0.67 2.80
N GLY A 70 45.19 0.25 3.25
CA GLY A 70 44.00 0.67 2.53
C GLY A 70 44.34 1.70 1.46
N GLU A 71 43.94 1.44 0.22
CA GLU A 71 44.23 2.31 -0.91
C GLU A 71 42.95 3.00 -1.40
N PRO A 72 42.87 4.34 -1.34
CA PRO A 72 41.76 5.10 -1.90
C PRO A 72 41.72 4.95 -3.42
N VAL A 73 40.57 4.57 -3.94
CA VAL A 73 40.31 4.44 -5.38
C VAL A 73 38.99 5.10 -5.73
N ARG A 74 38.89 5.64 -6.94
CA ARG A 74 37.61 6.06 -7.48
C ARG A 74 36.82 4.83 -7.91
N HIS A 75 35.58 4.76 -7.47
CA HIS A 75 34.68 3.67 -7.82
C HIS A 75 33.34 4.23 -8.30
N SER A 76 32.87 3.71 -9.43
CA SER A 76 31.58 4.09 -10.00
C SER A 76 30.52 3.11 -9.50
N VAL A 77 29.53 3.63 -8.78
CA VAL A 77 28.35 2.86 -8.37
C VAL A 77 27.18 3.27 -9.25
N THR A 78 26.54 2.30 -9.89
CA THR A 78 25.33 2.53 -10.67
C THR A 78 24.13 2.08 -9.86
N ILE A 79 23.24 3.03 -9.55
CA ILE A 79 21.95 2.80 -8.92
C ILE A 79 20.93 2.65 -10.04
N GLY A 80 20.39 1.44 -10.19
CA GLY A 80 19.36 1.12 -11.19
C GLY A 80 17.94 1.32 -10.67
N TYR A 81 16.96 1.06 -11.56
CA TYR A 81 15.53 1.18 -11.29
C TYR A 81 15.08 0.45 -10.01
N ASP A 82 15.72 -0.68 -9.68
CA ASP A 82 15.42 -1.52 -8.50
C ASP A 82 15.62 -0.83 -7.16
N LYS A 83 16.29 0.33 -7.13
CA LYS A 83 16.52 1.14 -5.93
C LYS A 83 15.64 2.38 -5.86
N PHE A 84 14.75 2.61 -6.83
CA PHE A 84 13.79 3.69 -6.80
C PHE A 84 12.46 3.22 -6.21
N SER A 85 11.88 4.01 -5.32
CA SER A 85 10.50 3.82 -4.89
C SER A 85 9.52 4.18 -6.02
N ALA A 86 8.33 3.56 -6.00
CA ALA A 86 7.25 3.91 -6.92
C ALA A 86 6.95 5.42 -6.92
N GLU A 87 6.98 6.06 -5.75
CA GLU A 87 6.79 7.51 -5.63
C GLU A 87 7.87 8.29 -6.40
N GLN A 88 9.15 7.96 -6.23
CA GLN A 88 10.26 8.61 -6.93
C GLN A 88 10.18 8.40 -8.44
N VAL A 89 9.74 7.22 -8.88
CA VAL A 89 9.53 6.91 -10.29
C VAL A 89 8.41 7.77 -10.86
N LEU A 90 7.22 7.73 -10.24
CA LEU A 90 6.05 8.48 -10.69
C LEU A 90 6.28 9.99 -10.69
N ARG A 91 6.97 10.53 -9.69
CA ARG A 91 7.30 11.96 -9.61
C ARG A 91 8.12 12.45 -10.81
N ARG A 92 8.90 11.58 -11.45
CA ARG A 92 9.68 11.91 -12.66
C ARG A 92 8.91 11.70 -13.96
N LEU A 93 7.90 10.84 -13.95
CA LEU A 93 7.14 10.48 -15.15
C LEU A 93 5.86 11.29 -15.33
N LEU A 94 5.25 11.71 -14.23
CA LEU A 94 4.05 12.53 -14.23
C LEU A 94 4.39 14.00 -14.54
N PRO A 95 3.45 14.78 -15.12
CA PRO A 95 3.64 16.20 -15.39
C PRO A 95 4.05 17.02 -14.16
N GLU A 96 4.83 18.08 -14.36
CA GLU A 96 5.19 19.02 -13.30
C GLU A 96 3.93 19.62 -12.65
N GLY A 97 3.90 19.61 -11.31
CA GLY A 97 2.78 20.10 -10.51
C GLY A 97 1.67 19.07 -10.26
N MET A 98 1.70 17.89 -10.88
CA MET A 98 0.78 16.80 -10.57
C MET A 98 1.16 16.12 -9.26
N GLU A 99 0.17 15.87 -8.40
CA GLU A 99 0.38 15.14 -7.15
C GLU A 99 0.61 13.65 -7.45
N VAL A 100 1.61 13.05 -6.81
CA VAL A 100 1.84 11.60 -6.97
C VAL A 100 0.76 10.85 -6.19
N PRO A 101 0.04 9.88 -6.79
CA PRO A 101 -0.91 9.07 -6.05
C PRO A 101 -0.17 8.28 -4.97
N SER A 102 -0.48 8.58 -3.71
CA SER A 102 0.31 8.17 -2.55
C SER A 102 -0.21 6.92 -1.84
N ALA A 103 -1.34 6.34 -2.28
CA ALA A 103 -1.94 5.18 -1.62
C ALA A 103 -2.49 4.18 -2.63
N PHE A 104 -2.08 2.92 -2.48
CA PHE A 104 -2.76 1.75 -2.99
C PHE A 104 -2.97 0.77 -1.84
N GLU A 105 -4.06 0.02 -1.90
CA GLU A 105 -4.38 -1.07 -0.99
C GLU A 105 -4.09 -2.38 -1.72
N GLN A 106 -3.33 -3.28 -1.10
CA GLN A 106 -3.08 -4.59 -1.67
C GLN A 106 -3.86 -5.65 -0.87
N VAL A 107 -4.65 -6.46 -1.58
CA VAL A 107 -5.35 -7.61 -1.02
C VAL A 107 -5.01 -8.83 -1.88
N GLY A 108 -4.15 -9.70 -1.35
CA GLY A 108 -3.59 -10.81 -2.11
C GLY A 108 -2.75 -10.31 -3.28
N HIS A 109 -3.07 -10.78 -4.48
CA HIS A 109 -2.43 -10.34 -5.73
C HIS A 109 -3.11 -9.12 -6.37
N VAL A 110 -4.12 -8.53 -5.73
CA VAL A 110 -4.83 -7.36 -6.28
C VAL A 110 -4.32 -6.09 -5.63
N ALA A 111 -3.83 -5.14 -6.43
CA ALA A 111 -3.55 -3.78 -6.02
C ALA A 111 -4.72 -2.87 -6.41
N HIS A 112 -5.37 -2.24 -5.44
CA HIS A 112 -6.46 -1.30 -5.63
C HIS A 112 -5.99 0.12 -5.34
N MET A 113 -6.23 1.05 -6.26
CA MET A 113 -5.72 2.41 -6.18
C MET A 113 -6.78 3.44 -6.58
N ASN A 114 -6.83 4.53 -5.82
CA ASN A 114 -7.72 5.65 -6.07
C ASN A 114 -7.00 6.71 -6.91
N LEU A 115 -7.43 6.87 -8.16
CA LEU A 115 -6.92 7.90 -9.07
C LEU A 115 -7.90 9.05 -9.21
N ARG A 116 -7.37 10.28 -9.26
CA ARG A 116 -8.11 11.48 -9.62
C ARG A 116 -8.25 11.57 -11.14
N GLU A 117 -9.18 12.40 -11.63
CA GLU A 117 -9.41 12.59 -13.07
C GLU A 117 -8.12 12.95 -13.83
N GLU A 118 -7.28 13.79 -13.24
CA GLU A 118 -6.00 14.21 -13.79
C GLU A 118 -4.98 13.06 -13.96
N HIS A 119 -5.12 11.97 -13.19
CA HIS A 119 -4.24 10.81 -13.25
C HIS A 119 -4.67 9.78 -14.31
N LEU A 120 -5.93 9.81 -14.76
CA LEU A 120 -6.47 8.81 -15.68
C LEU A 120 -5.72 8.70 -17.02
N PRO A 121 -5.22 9.79 -17.63
CA PRO A 121 -4.39 9.69 -18.83
C PRO A 121 -3.11 8.86 -18.61
N TYR A 122 -2.66 8.73 -17.36
CA TYR A 122 -1.43 8.05 -16.94
C TYR A 122 -1.69 6.72 -16.22
N LYS A 123 -2.95 6.28 -16.09
CA LYS A 123 -3.34 5.10 -15.31
C LYS A 123 -2.56 3.81 -15.62
N ALA A 124 -2.24 3.56 -16.90
CA ALA A 124 -1.46 2.39 -17.30
C ALA A 124 -0.01 2.49 -16.83
N LEU A 125 0.61 3.67 -16.99
CA LEU A 125 1.97 3.93 -16.51
C LEU A 125 2.05 3.82 -14.99
N ILE A 126 1.05 4.36 -14.28
CA ILE A 126 1.00 4.30 -12.83
C ILE A 126 0.84 2.85 -12.36
N GLY A 127 -0.04 2.08 -13.01
CA GLY A 127 -0.20 0.65 -12.72
C GLY A 127 1.07 -0.15 -12.96
N GLU A 128 1.80 0.12 -14.05
CA GLU A 128 3.07 -0.56 -14.36
C GLU A 128 4.15 -0.27 -13.29
N VAL A 129 4.22 0.98 -12.81
CA VAL A 129 5.18 1.36 -11.76
C VAL A 129 4.81 0.74 -10.39
N ILE A 130 3.52 0.65 -10.06
CA ILE A 130 3.04 0.08 -8.80
C ILE A 130 3.18 -1.45 -8.80
N ALA A 131 2.83 -2.12 -9.90
CA ALA A 131 3.03 -3.55 -10.04
C ALA A 131 4.52 -3.92 -9.94
N GLY A 132 5.39 -3.06 -10.50
CA GLY A 132 6.83 -3.26 -10.43
C GLY A 132 7.27 -4.55 -11.11
N ASP A 133 7.95 -5.42 -10.36
CA ASP A 133 8.28 -6.80 -10.77
C ASP A 133 7.38 -7.83 -10.08
N GLU A 134 6.44 -7.39 -9.25
CA GLU A 134 5.46 -8.27 -8.61
C GLU A 134 4.33 -8.63 -9.58
N ASP A 135 3.82 -9.83 -9.38
CA ASP A 135 2.79 -10.44 -10.21
C ASP A 135 1.39 -9.96 -9.77
N LEU A 136 1.16 -8.65 -9.84
CA LEU A 136 -0.04 -7.99 -9.31
C LEU A 136 -1.06 -7.67 -10.40
N GLU A 137 -2.33 -7.99 -10.13
CA GLU A 137 -3.47 -7.47 -10.88
C GLU A 137 -3.84 -6.08 -10.33
N THR A 138 -3.65 -5.02 -11.12
CA THR A 138 -3.96 -3.65 -10.69
C THR A 138 -5.37 -3.24 -11.09
N THR A 139 -6.14 -2.73 -10.13
CA THR A 139 -7.48 -2.16 -10.31
C THR A 139 -7.48 -0.69 -9.93
N VAL A 140 -8.18 0.14 -10.71
CA VAL A 140 -8.20 1.59 -10.53
C VAL A 140 -9.63 2.04 -10.24
N ARG A 141 -9.80 2.96 -9.30
CA ARG A 141 -11.07 3.65 -9.05
C ARG A 141 -10.94 5.15 -9.31
N GLU A 142 -11.94 5.70 -10.00
CA GLU A 142 -12.11 7.13 -10.28
C GLU A 142 -13.42 7.60 -9.65
N ALA A 143 -13.39 8.53 -8.69
CA ALA A 143 -14.58 9.16 -8.13
C ALA A 143 -15.73 8.17 -7.78
N GLY A 144 -15.38 6.98 -7.26
CA GLY A 144 -16.33 5.92 -6.91
C GLY A 144 -16.63 4.90 -8.04
N ARG A 145 -16.30 5.19 -9.30
CA ARG A 145 -16.41 4.26 -10.44
C ARG A 145 -15.17 3.39 -10.56
N LEU A 146 -15.37 2.08 -10.61
CA LEU A 146 -14.30 1.12 -10.83
C LEU A 146 -13.99 1.04 -12.33
N TRP A 147 -12.71 1.22 -12.67
CA TRP A 147 -12.16 0.91 -13.98
C TRP A 147 -11.34 -0.37 -13.88
N LEU A 148 -11.88 -1.43 -14.47
CA LEU A 148 -11.22 -2.72 -14.50
C LEU A 148 -10.34 -2.85 -15.75
N GLY A 149 -9.15 -3.44 -15.61
CA GLY A 149 -8.33 -3.87 -16.74
C GLY A 149 -7.67 -2.72 -17.50
N LEU A 150 -6.73 -2.03 -16.86
CA LEU A 150 -6.03 -0.89 -17.47
C LEU A 150 -4.59 -1.16 -17.86
N LEU A 151 -4.11 -2.36 -17.58
CA LEU A 151 -2.99 -2.93 -18.28
C LEU A 151 -3.59 -3.96 -19.24
N GLY A 152 -3.17 -3.95 -20.50
CA GLY A 152 -3.61 -4.92 -21.50
C GLY A 152 -3.42 -6.37 -21.05
N PRO A 153 -3.75 -7.38 -21.88
CA PRO A 153 -3.85 -8.76 -21.44
C PRO A 153 -2.51 -9.24 -20.87
N PHE A 154 -2.35 -9.17 -19.55
CA PHE A 154 -1.27 -9.87 -18.88
C PHE A 154 -1.63 -11.35 -18.99
N PRO A 155 -0.80 -12.13 -19.70
CA PRO A 155 -1.08 -13.53 -19.87
C PRO A 155 -0.81 -14.21 -18.53
N HIS A 156 -1.90 -14.66 -17.89
CA HIS A 156 -1.95 -15.76 -16.92
C HIS A 156 -1.75 -15.45 -15.42
N HIS A 157 -2.79 -14.94 -14.75
CA HIS A 157 -3.08 -15.37 -13.36
C HIS A 157 -4.45 -16.06 -13.29
N ARG A 158 -4.53 -17.13 -12.50
CA ARG A 158 -5.71 -18.01 -12.37
C ARG A 158 -6.83 -17.42 -11.49
N GLY A 159 -6.69 -16.18 -11.00
CA GLY A 159 -7.52 -15.60 -9.94
C GLY A 159 -8.41 -14.42 -10.34
N GLY A 160 -8.06 -13.63 -11.35
CA GLY A 160 -8.80 -12.42 -11.71
C GLY A 160 -8.82 -11.39 -10.58
N CYS A 161 -9.75 -10.43 -10.62
CA CYS A 161 -9.86 -9.33 -9.66
C CYS A 161 -10.42 -9.74 -8.28
N ILE A 162 -10.25 -11.01 -7.91
CA ILE A 162 -10.66 -11.57 -6.63
C ILE A 162 -9.47 -11.43 -5.66
N GLY A 163 -9.59 -10.52 -4.70
CA GLY A 163 -8.66 -10.44 -3.59
C GLY A 163 -9.04 -11.43 -2.49
N GLU A 164 -8.07 -12.15 -1.93
CA GLU A 164 -8.25 -12.98 -0.75
C GLU A 164 -7.35 -12.51 0.39
N VAL A 165 -7.90 -12.43 1.60
CA VAL A 165 -7.16 -12.04 2.80
C VAL A 165 -7.55 -12.93 3.98
N ARG A 166 -6.58 -13.21 4.84
CA ARG A 166 -6.81 -13.93 6.10
C ARG A 166 -6.60 -12.99 7.27
N GLU A 167 -7.67 -12.70 7.99
CA GLU A 167 -7.66 -11.80 9.14
C GLU A 167 -8.41 -12.43 10.31
N ASN A 168 -7.87 -12.27 11.52
CA ASN A 168 -8.51 -12.72 12.76
C ASN A 168 -8.97 -14.21 12.72
N GLY A 169 -8.23 -15.05 12.00
CA GLY A 169 -8.54 -16.49 11.86
C GLY A 169 -9.57 -16.84 10.78
N ALA A 170 -10.22 -15.84 10.17
CA ALA A 170 -11.17 -15.98 9.07
C ALA A 170 -10.50 -15.64 7.72
N THR A 171 -10.99 -16.24 6.64
CA THR A 171 -10.55 -15.96 5.27
C THR A 171 -11.69 -15.29 4.50
N PHE A 172 -11.43 -14.12 3.96
CA PHE A 172 -12.36 -13.33 3.18
C PHE A 172 -11.91 -13.32 1.72
N ALA A 173 -12.86 -13.46 0.81
CA ALA A 173 -12.68 -13.19 -0.60
C ALA A 173 -13.65 -12.11 -1.05
N LEU A 174 -13.19 -11.29 -1.99
CA LEU A 174 -13.98 -10.22 -2.60
C LEU A 174 -13.51 -10.06 -4.03
N ASP A 175 -14.46 -9.96 -4.95
CA ASP A 175 -14.17 -9.49 -6.29
C ASP A 175 -14.35 -7.99 -6.35
N TYR A 176 -13.26 -7.27 -6.63
CA TYR A 176 -13.28 -5.81 -6.69
C TYR A 176 -14.25 -5.28 -7.76
N ARG A 177 -14.62 -6.08 -8.78
CA ARG A 177 -15.68 -5.77 -9.74
C ARG A 177 -17.07 -5.67 -9.11
N GLU A 178 -17.31 -6.49 -8.10
CA GLU A 178 -18.62 -6.75 -7.50
C GLU A 178 -18.70 -6.18 -6.06
N ASP A 179 -17.78 -5.29 -5.69
CA ASP A 179 -17.66 -4.74 -4.33
C ASP A 179 -18.76 -3.73 -3.97
N LEU A 180 -19.48 -3.22 -4.96
CA LEU A 180 -20.61 -2.31 -4.72
C LEU A 180 -21.89 -3.07 -4.37
N ASN A 181 -22.65 -2.52 -3.41
CA ASN A 181 -24.03 -2.97 -3.13
C ASN A 181 -24.88 -2.79 -4.41
N PRO A 182 -25.67 -3.80 -4.85
CA PRO A 182 -26.03 -5.06 -4.16
C PRO A 182 -25.13 -6.27 -4.43
N GLN A 183 -24.14 -6.16 -5.31
CA GLN A 183 -23.32 -7.29 -5.74
C GLN A 183 -22.45 -7.84 -4.60
N SER A 184 -22.02 -7.00 -3.66
CA SER A 184 -21.24 -7.40 -2.49
C SER A 184 -21.98 -8.35 -1.54
N ALA A 185 -23.32 -8.38 -1.56
CA ALA A 185 -24.14 -9.29 -0.77
C ALA A 185 -23.87 -10.78 -1.11
N LYS A 186 -23.53 -11.07 -2.37
CA LYS A 186 -23.10 -12.40 -2.82
C LYS A 186 -21.81 -12.82 -2.11
N TRP A 187 -20.82 -11.93 -2.08
CA TRP A 187 -19.52 -12.18 -1.44
C TRP A 187 -19.63 -12.34 0.07
N LEU A 188 -20.52 -11.59 0.72
CA LEU A 188 -20.83 -11.80 2.14
C LEU A 188 -21.32 -13.24 2.38
N ARG A 189 -22.31 -13.71 1.62
CA ARG A 189 -22.84 -15.08 1.74
C ARG A 189 -21.75 -16.13 1.48
N THR A 190 -20.91 -15.92 0.46
CA THR A 190 -19.78 -16.80 0.17
C THR A 190 -18.79 -16.85 1.34
N ASN A 191 -18.45 -15.71 1.94
CA ASN A 191 -17.52 -15.62 3.06
C ASN A 191 -18.08 -16.26 4.34
N VAL A 192 -19.39 -16.16 4.58
CA VAL A 192 -20.06 -16.82 5.72
C VAL A 192 -19.96 -18.34 5.61
N LEU A 193 -20.28 -18.88 4.43
CA LEU A 193 -20.18 -20.32 4.16
C LEU A 193 -18.73 -20.80 4.28
N ARG A 194 -17.78 -20.05 3.69
CA ARG A 194 -16.34 -20.36 3.73
C ARG A 194 -15.82 -20.44 5.16
N ASN A 195 -16.21 -19.48 6.01
CA ASN A 195 -15.72 -19.40 7.39
C ASN A 195 -16.52 -20.24 8.38
N LYS A 196 -17.54 -20.97 7.92
CA LYS A 196 -18.44 -21.78 8.77
C LYS A 196 -18.98 -20.96 9.96
N ALA A 197 -19.29 -19.69 9.71
CA ALA A 197 -19.74 -18.78 10.76
C ALA A 197 -21.08 -19.27 11.33
N ALA A 198 -21.06 -19.71 12.59
CA ALA A 198 -22.24 -20.19 13.29
C ALA A 198 -23.18 -18.99 13.54
N GLY A 199 -24.43 -19.09 13.07
CA GLY A 199 -25.44 -18.02 13.18
C GLY A 199 -26.02 -17.57 11.84
N GLY A 200 -25.36 -17.89 10.72
CA GLY A 200 -25.76 -17.41 9.39
C GLY A 200 -25.57 -15.89 9.25
N ALA A 201 -25.40 -15.40 8.03
CA ALA A 201 -25.58 -13.98 7.76
C ALA A 201 -26.60 -13.84 6.65
N GLU A 202 -27.63 -13.08 6.91
CA GLU A 202 -28.60 -12.68 5.91
C GLU A 202 -28.20 -11.32 5.37
N ALA A 203 -27.85 -11.28 4.10
CA ALA A 203 -27.60 -10.03 3.41
C ALA A 203 -28.95 -9.46 2.94
N ALA A 204 -29.38 -8.35 3.54
CA ALA A 204 -30.48 -7.54 3.06
C ALA A 204 -29.90 -6.33 2.31
N THR A 205 -30.25 -6.18 1.04
CA THR A 205 -29.88 -5.02 0.22
C THR A 205 -31.05 -4.05 0.21
N SER A 206 -31.11 -3.15 1.18
CA SER A 206 -31.90 -1.93 1.05
C SER A 206 -30.95 -0.84 0.56
N ALA A 207 -31.19 -0.28 -0.62
CA ALA A 207 -30.61 1.01 -0.95
C ALA A 207 -31.04 1.97 0.17
N ALA A 208 -30.10 2.73 0.73
CA ALA A 208 -30.42 3.80 1.68
C ALA A 208 -31.05 4.99 0.92
N GLU A 209 -32.07 4.72 0.10
CA GLU A 209 -32.84 5.71 -0.62
C GLU A 209 -34.12 6.00 0.15
N GLY A 210 -34.21 7.22 0.69
CA GLY A 210 -35.47 7.85 1.05
C GLY A 210 -35.88 7.71 2.50
N ALA A 211 -35.83 8.84 3.21
CA ALA A 211 -36.61 9.09 4.41
C ALA A 211 -38.09 8.78 4.15
N GLY A 212 -38.70 7.90 4.93
CA GLY A 212 -40.14 7.65 4.83
C GLY A 212 -40.69 6.61 5.80
N GLU A 213 -40.08 5.44 5.90
CA GLU A 213 -40.55 4.39 6.80
C GLU A 213 -39.35 3.70 7.46
N ALA A 214 -39.40 3.59 8.80
CA ALA A 214 -38.41 2.83 9.55
C ALA A 214 -38.40 1.39 9.01
N PRO A 215 -37.23 0.82 8.65
CA PRO A 215 -37.17 -0.54 8.17
C PRO A 215 -37.75 -1.46 9.24
N THR A 216 -38.78 -2.22 8.89
CA THR A 216 -39.26 -3.30 9.75
C THR A 216 -38.11 -4.29 9.84
N LEU A 217 -37.45 -4.33 10.99
CA LEU A 217 -36.33 -5.23 11.24
C LEU A 217 -36.87 -6.67 11.15
N ALA A 218 -36.73 -7.29 9.98
CA ALA A 218 -37.15 -8.68 9.73
C ALA A 218 -36.22 -9.71 10.41
N PHE A 219 -35.54 -9.31 11.48
CA PHE A 219 -34.55 -10.11 12.19
C PHE A 219 -35.06 -10.38 13.60
N GLY A 220 -34.71 -11.55 14.15
CA GLY A 220 -34.92 -11.82 15.57
C GLY A 220 -34.12 -10.85 16.47
N PRO A 221 -34.31 -10.90 17.80
CA PRO A 221 -33.61 -10.01 18.72
C PRO A 221 -32.09 -10.09 18.55
N PHE A 222 -31.44 -8.92 18.55
CA PHE A 222 -29.99 -8.77 18.41
C PHE A 222 -29.44 -7.79 19.45
N SER A 223 -28.15 -7.89 19.76
CA SER A 223 -27.50 -7.12 20.83
C SER A 223 -26.63 -5.97 20.35
N HIS A 224 -26.26 -5.93 19.07
CA HIS A 224 -25.31 -4.98 18.53
C HIS A 224 -25.73 -4.47 17.14
N ILE A 225 -25.51 -3.18 16.91
CA ILE A 225 -25.60 -2.54 15.59
C ILE A 225 -24.21 -2.02 15.24
N LEU A 226 -23.71 -2.35 14.05
CA LEU A 226 -22.43 -1.87 13.54
C LEU A 226 -22.69 -0.91 12.39
N MET A 227 -22.29 0.36 12.53
CA MET A 227 -22.40 1.38 11.48
C MET A 227 -21.01 1.74 10.98
N ASN A 228 -20.46 0.91 10.10
CA ASN A 228 -19.12 1.09 9.54
C ASN A 228 -19.14 1.97 8.26
N LEU A 229 -19.71 3.16 8.38
CA LEU A 229 -19.76 4.17 7.30
C LEU A 229 -19.31 5.53 7.85
N PRO A 230 -18.01 5.77 8.12
CA PRO A 230 -17.57 6.94 8.89
C PRO A 230 -17.96 8.31 8.32
N ALA A 231 -18.18 8.40 7.01
CA ALA A 231 -18.59 9.63 6.34
C ALA A 231 -20.06 10.00 6.57
N SER A 232 -20.96 9.02 6.75
CA SER A 232 -22.41 9.24 6.75
C SER A 232 -23.16 8.52 7.88
N ALA A 233 -22.51 7.73 8.72
CA ALA A 233 -23.17 6.94 9.76
C ALA A 233 -24.06 7.77 10.70
N LEU A 234 -23.67 9.01 10.99
CA LEU A 234 -24.45 9.91 11.84
C LEU A 234 -25.78 10.34 11.21
N GLU A 235 -25.87 10.36 9.88
CA GLU A 235 -27.08 10.73 9.14
C GLU A 235 -28.17 9.67 9.21
N PHE A 236 -27.82 8.44 9.61
CA PHE A 236 -28.76 7.30 9.69
C PHE A 236 -29.16 6.95 11.13
N LEU A 237 -28.73 7.71 12.14
CA LEU A 237 -29.09 7.45 13.53
C LEU A 237 -30.57 7.73 13.81
N ASP A 238 -31.17 8.63 13.03
CA ASP A 238 -32.60 8.93 13.07
C ASP A 238 -33.46 7.70 12.70
N ALA A 239 -32.97 6.82 11.83
CA ALA A 239 -33.63 5.57 11.46
C ALA A 239 -33.82 4.60 12.65
N LEU A 240 -33.08 4.79 13.76
CA LEU A 240 -33.24 4.02 15.00
C LEU A 240 -34.31 4.60 15.92
N VAL A 241 -34.76 5.83 15.70
CA VAL A 241 -35.78 6.49 16.52
C VAL A 241 -37.12 5.80 16.27
N GLY A 242 -37.64 5.14 17.31
CA GLY A 242 -38.89 4.38 17.21
C GLY A 242 -38.75 2.99 16.58
N ALA A 243 -37.53 2.55 16.21
CA ALA A 243 -37.30 1.23 15.63
C ALA A 243 -37.44 0.06 16.63
N PHE A 244 -37.38 0.36 17.93
CA PHE A 244 -37.48 -0.61 19.02
C PHE A 244 -38.70 -0.29 19.88
N ASP A 245 -39.87 -0.72 19.40
CA ASP A 245 -41.12 -0.55 20.12
C ASP A 245 -41.25 -1.58 21.27
N ALA A 246 -41.77 -1.15 22.42
CA ALA A 246 -41.83 -1.98 23.62
C ALA A 246 -42.83 -3.15 23.51
N GLU A 247 -43.81 -3.06 22.61
CA GLU A 247 -44.79 -4.12 22.35
C GLU A 247 -44.22 -5.23 21.46
N THR A 248 -43.23 -4.91 20.62
CA THR A 248 -42.65 -5.83 19.64
C THR A 248 -41.21 -6.27 19.96
N TRP A 249 -40.47 -5.48 20.74
CA TRP A 249 -39.09 -5.75 21.14
C TRP A 249 -38.99 -6.24 22.58
N HIS A 250 -38.87 -7.56 22.75
CA HIS A 250 -38.78 -8.20 24.07
C HIS A 250 -37.34 -8.58 24.48
N ALA A 251 -36.37 -7.72 24.18
CA ALA A 251 -34.96 -7.90 24.52
C ALA A 251 -34.32 -6.59 25.02
N PRO A 252 -33.11 -6.63 25.61
CA PRO A 252 -32.37 -5.40 25.89
C PRO A 252 -32.15 -4.58 24.61
N LEU A 253 -32.10 -3.25 24.74
CA LEU A 253 -31.77 -2.39 23.60
C LEU A 253 -30.36 -2.70 23.08
N PRO A 254 -30.18 -2.77 21.76
CA PRO A 254 -28.88 -3.08 21.18
C PRO A 254 -27.88 -1.94 21.38
N ARG A 255 -26.60 -2.28 21.51
CA ARG A 255 -25.52 -1.29 21.53
C ARG A 255 -25.18 -0.85 20.11
N VAL A 256 -25.19 0.45 19.86
CA VAL A 256 -24.79 1.03 18.58
C VAL A 256 -23.30 1.32 18.57
N HIS A 257 -22.56 0.70 17.64
CA HIS A 257 -21.16 0.97 17.34
C HIS A 257 -21.10 1.87 16.10
N CYS A 258 -21.07 3.17 16.31
CA CYS A 258 -21.06 4.18 15.24
C CYS A 258 -19.63 4.71 15.03
N TYR A 259 -19.10 4.53 13.82
CA TYR A 259 -17.81 5.09 13.42
C TYR A 259 -18.04 6.43 12.74
N CYS A 260 -17.21 7.44 13.04
CA CYS A 260 -17.31 8.77 12.44
C CYS A 260 -15.94 9.47 12.40
N PHE A 261 -15.78 10.42 11.49
CA PHE A 261 -14.62 11.31 11.49
C PHE A 261 -14.78 12.45 12.50
N SER A 262 -13.74 12.74 13.28
CA SER A 262 -13.66 13.94 14.14
C SER A 262 -12.79 15.00 13.47
N LYS A 263 -13.25 16.26 13.47
CA LYS A 263 -12.45 17.42 13.03
C LYS A 263 -11.48 17.92 14.10
N VAL A 264 -11.60 17.42 15.32
CA VAL A 264 -10.71 17.77 16.45
C VAL A 264 -9.68 16.66 16.56
N ALA A 265 -8.41 17.00 16.35
CA ALA A 265 -7.30 16.15 16.78
C ALA A 265 -7.37 16.04 18.31
N LEU A 266 -7.56 14.82 18.82
CA LEU A 266 -7.51 14.52 20.25
C LEU A 266 -6.09 14.68 20.80
#